data_AF-A0A0D0D7T1-F1
#
_entry.id   AF-A0A0D0D7T1-F1
#
_cell.length_a   1.000
_cell.length_b   1.000
_cell.length_c   1.000
_cell.angle_alpha   90.00
_cell.angle_beta   90.00
_cell.angle_gamma   90.00
#
_symmetry.space_group_name_H-M   'P 1'
#
loop_
_entity.id
_entity.type
_entity.pdbx_description
1 polymer ?
#
loop_
_entity_poly.entity_id
_entity_poly.type
_entity_poly.pdbx_seq_one_letter_code
_entity_poly.pdbx_strand_id
1 'polypeptide(L)'
;VIAVFQLQNETVHIHTIPVQPLTDLLNGTKHSFCVDTAESSVGQLTIDMSPDAMIGTGAFKSAHPGWLTLTAPPIKGLRSQARHKVVVKQPFYRVYSDAATQSGPYKIGQYSLADDIKKLFVEANVLFWEKSLLQLTYTFIDHCIASSLTPLPFSIPCVCFVEAGLALSFAQGVSKVTTKAGSAWAVFLLEELIRGSDEAFMKFIHNMDSNPSYLESIRTLHGLSSHFIIIY
;
A
#
# COMPACT_ATOMS: atom_id res chain seq x y z
N VAL A 1 1.32 -6.03 -33.97
CA VAL A 1 1.35 -4.76 -33.20
C VAL A 1 2.45 -4.91 -32.16
N ILE A 2 3.50 -4.09 -32.22
CA ILE A 2 4.58 -4.12 -31.22
C ILE A 2 4.04 -3.37 -30.00
N ALA A 3 3.76 -4.07 -28.90
CA ALA A 3 3.44 -3.41 -27.64
C ALA A 3 4.70 -2.66 -27.18
N VAL A 4 4.64 -1.32 -27.18
CA VAL A 4 5.69 -0.49 -26.62
C VAL A 4 5.53 -0.57 -25.11
N PHE A 5 6.42 -1.31 -24.44
CA PHE A 5 6.48 -1.33 -22.98
C PHE A 5 6.75 0.08 -22.47
N GLN A 6 5.80 0.67 -21.73
CA GLN A 6 5.97 1.96 -21.08
C GLN A 6 6.52 1.75 -19.67
N LEU A 7 7.80 1.36 -19.59
CA LEU A 7 8.49 1.19 -18.32
C LEU A 7 9.08 2.53 -17.84
N GLN A 8 8.68 2.95 -16.66
CA GLN A 8 9.23 4.09 -15.94
C GLN A 8 10.23 3.59 -14.89
N ASN A 9 11.41 4.23 -14.78
CA ASN A 9 12.46 3.84 -13.83
C ASN A 9 12.82 5.01 -12.94
N GLU A 10 12.74 4.78 -11.63
CA GLU A 10 12.85 5.80 -10.60
C GLU A 10 13.92 5.44 -9.58
N THR A 11 14.77 6.41 -9.22
CA THR A 11 15.58 6.30 -8.01
C THR A 11 14.77 6.82 -6.84
N VAL A 12 14.50 5.94 -5.87
CA VAL A 12 13.54 6.24 -4.80
C VAL A 12 14.18 6.13 -3.41
N HIS A 13 13.73 7.00 -2.50
CA HIS A 13 13.86 6.79 -1.06
C HIS A 13 12.53 6.28 -0.53
N ILE A 14 12.57 5.20 0.24
CA ILE A 14 11.37 4.50 0.67
C ILE A 14 11.27 4.47 2.17
N HIS A 15 10.15 4.95 2.66
CA HIS A 15 9.78 5.03 4.06
C HIS A 15 8.68 3.99 4.29
N THR A 16 9.03 2.90 4.97
CA THR A 16 8.05 1.85 5.31
C THR A 16 7.05 2.39 6.31
N ILE A 17 5.77 2.05 6.16
CA ILE A 17 4.76 2.35 7.16
C ILE A 17 4.90 1.29 8.27
N PRO A 18 5.36 1.67 9.47
CA PRO A 18 5.61 0.71 10.54
C PRO A 18 4.31 0.20 11.15
N VAL A 19 4.42 -0.86 11.95
CA VAL A 19 3.37 -1.27 12.89
C VAL A 19 3.83 -0.84 14.26
N GLN A 20 3.01 -0.08 14.97
CA GLN A 20 3.31 0.37 16.33
C GLN A 20 2.14 0.03 17.26
N PRO A 21 2.36 -0.46 18.49
CA PRO A 21 1.27 -0.70 19.43
C PRO A 21 0.44 0.56 19.64
N LEU A 22 -0.89 0.42 19.65
CA LEU A 22 -1.79 1.58 19.82
C LEU A 22 -1.50 2.33 21.13
N THR A 23 -1.12 1.61 22.18
CA THR A 23 -0.72 2.20 23.47
C THR A 23 0.44 3.19 23.32
N ASP A 24 1.40 2.89 22.46
CA ASP A 24 2.56 3.75 22.23
C ASP A 24 2.18 4.97 21.40
N LEU A 25 1.22 4.83 20.48
CA LEU A 25 0.67 5.96 19.72
C LEU A 25 -0.13 6.93 20.59
N LEU A 26 -0.89 6.41 21.54
CA LEU A 26 -1.71 7.23 22.44
C LEU A 26 -0.86 7.96 23.49
N ASN A 27 0.23 7.34 23.95
CA ASN A 27 1.09 7.88 24.99
C ASN A 27 2.32 8.64 24.45
N GLY A 28 2.66 8.45 23.18
CA GLY A 28 3.85 9.02 22.56
C GLY A 28 3.68 10.49 22.13
N THR A 29 4.77 11.10 21.67
CA THR A 29 4.76 12.44 21.05
C THR A 29 4.58 12.39 19.53
N LYS A 30 4.71 11.20 18.92
CA LYS A 30 4.53 10.96 17.48
C LYS A 30 3.18 10.26 17.25
N HIS A 31 2.16 11.04 16.89
CA HIS A 31 0.81 10.54 16.56
C HIS A 31 0.58 10.36 15.05
N SER A 32 1.65 10.44 14.26
CA SER A 32 1.55 10.33 12.79
C SER A 32 2.77 9.62 12.24
N PHE A 33 2.55 8.92 11.12
CA PHE A 33 3.60 8.45 10.26
C PHE A 33 4.49 9.63 9.87
N CYS A 34 5.80 9.49 10.02
CA CYS A 34 6.77 10.54 9.73
C CYS A 34 7.76 10.05 8.67
N VAL A 35 8.02 10.89 7.67
CA VAL A 35 9.03 10.65 6.64
C VAL A 35 10.34 11.22 7.15
N ASP A 36 11.07 10.42 7.93
CA ASP A 36 12.44 10.76 8.33
C ASP A 36 13.45 10.20 7.32
N THR A 37 14.31 11.07 6.79
CA THR A 37 15.40 10.68 5.88
C THR A 37 16.35 9.65 6.47
N ALA A 38 16.55 9.64 7.80
CA ALA A 38 17.47 8.71 8.47
C ALA A 38 16.96 7.26 8.47
N GLU A 39 15.64 7.06 8.37
CA GLU A 39 14.99 5.74 8.39
C GLU A 39 14.60 5.26 6.99
N SER A 40 15.05 5.96 5.94
CA SER A 40 14.73 5.64 4.55
C SER A 40 15.65 4.56 3.97
N SER A 41 15.09 3.71 3.11
CA SER A 41 15.88 2.81 2.27
C SER A 41 15.98 3.36 0.85
N VAL A 42 17.17 3.37 0.27
CA VAL A 42 17.39 3.78 -1.12
C VAL A 42 17.25 2.59 -2.06
N GLY A 43 16.61 2.79 -3.20
CA GLY A 43 16.46 1.75 -4.22
C GLY A 43 16.09 2.28 -5.60
N GLN A 44 15.81 1.34 -6.49
CA GLN A 44 15.27 1.56 -7.82
C GLN A 44 13.86 0.98 -7.91
N LEU A 45 12.93 1.77 -8.41
CA LEU A 45 11.55 1.37 -8.67
C LEU A 45 11.33 1.39 -10.18
N THR A 46 10.99 0.24 -10.75
CA THR A 46 10.52 0.13 -12.13
C THR A 46 9.00 -0.01 -12.11
N ILE A 47 8.28 0.80 -12.86
CA ILE A 47 6.82 0.82 -12.92
C ILE A 47 6.39 0.50 -14.35
N ASP A 48 5.45 -0.42 -14.53
CA ASP A 48 4.81 -0.64 -15.82
C ASP A 48 3.59 0.27 -15.96
N MET A 49 3.76 1.34 -16.74
CA MET A 49 2.73 2.34 -17.01
C MET A 49 1.90 1.98 -18.25
N SER A 50 2.12 0.81 -18.85
CA SER A 50 1.34 0.36 -20.00
C SER A 50 -0.14 0.24 -19.62
N PRO A 51 -1.09 0.77 -20.42
CA PRO A 51 -2.51 0.71 -20.10
C PRO A 51 -3.02 -0.71 -19.82
N ASP A 52 -2.53 -1.69 -20.58
CA ASP A 52 -2.88 -3.11 -20.46
C ASP A 52 -2.29 -3.78 -19.20
N ALA A 53 -1.27 -3.16 -18.58
CA ALA A 53 -0.65 -3.66 -17.36
C ALA A 53 -1.31 -3.10 -16.09
N MET A 54 -2.18 -2.09 -16.19
CA MET A 54 -2.84 -1.47 -15.04
C MET A 54 -3.65 -2.51 -14.26
N ILE A 55 -3.31 -2.69 -12.99
CA ILE A 55 -3.96 -3.68 -12.10
C ILE A 55 -5.40 -3.25 -11.81
N GLY A 56 -5.63 -1.95 -11.66
CA GLY A 56 -6.96 -1.43 -11.44
C GLY A 56 -6.99 0.08 -11.27
N THR A 57 -8.20 0.63 -11.28
CA THR A 57 -8.48 2.03 -11.01
C THR A 57 -9.56 2.13 -9.95
N GLY A 58 -9.20 2.66 -8.78
CA GLY A 58 -10.16 2.96 -7.74
C GLY A 58 -10.89 4.28 -7.99
N ALA A 59 -11.62 4.76 -6.99
CA ALA A 59 -12.28 6.06 -7.06
C ALA A 59 -11.25 7.21 -7.15
N PHE A 60 -10.11 7.08 -6.46
CA PHE A 60 -9.15 8.18 -6.26
C PHE A 60 -7.70 7.85 -6.65
N LYS A 61 -7.38 6.57 -6.86
CA LYS A 61 -6.01 6.09 -7.10
C LYS A 61 -5.97 5.08 -8.24
N SER A 62 -4.96 5.14 -9.10
CA SER A 62 -4.63 4.04 -10.02
C SER A 62 -3.67 3.07 -9.33
N ALA A 63 -3.64 1.83 -9.81
CA ALA A 63 -2.73 0.79 -9.33
C ALA A 63 -1.99 0.18 -10.52
N HIS A 64 -0.67 0.26 -10.50
CA HIS A 64 0.22 -0.25 -11.53
C HIS A 64 1.15 -1.32 -10.94
N PRO A 65 1.55 -2.34 -11.72
CA PRO A 65 2.55 -3.28 -11.27
C PRO A 65 3.92 -2.61 -11.31
N GLY A 66 4.75 -2.93 -10.33
CA GLY A 66 6.12 -2.46 -10.29
C GLY A 66 7.07 -3.49 -9.69
N TRP A 67 8.35 -3.17 -9.80
CA TRP A 67 9.44 -3.94 -9.24
C TRP A 67 10.36 -3.02 -8.45
N LEU A 68 10.59 -3.38 -7.21
CA LEU A 68 11.43 -2.64 -6.30
C LEU A 68 12.74 -3.39 -6.02
N THR A 69 13.86 -2.70 -6.22
CA THR A 69 15.20 -3.21 -5.90
C THR A 69 15.89 -2.26 -4.94
N LEU A 70 16.11 -2.66 -3.70
CA LEU A 70 16.84 -1.86 -2.73
C LEU A 70 18.36 -2.06 -2.84
N THR A 71 19.11 -1.02 -2.53
CA THR A 71 20.58 -1.07 -2.46
C THR A 71 21.04 -1.95 -1.28
N ALA A 72 20.32 -1.92 -0.17
CA ALA A 72 20.55 -2.76 1.01
C ALA A 72 19.20 -3.37 1.46
N PRO A 73 18.83 -4.55 0.94
CA PRO A 73 17.55 -5.17 1.28
C PRO A 73 17.53 -5.64 2.75
N PRO A 74 16.44 -5.42 3.49
CA PRO A 74 16.27 -5.95 4.84
C PRO A 74 16.12 -7.48 4.83
N ILE A 75 16.42 -8.12 5.96
CA ILE A 75 16.37 -9.59 6.10
C ILE A 75 14.94 -10.14 5.96
N LYS A 76 13.91 -9.36 6.31
CA LYS A 76 12.49 -9.75 6.28
C LYS A 76 11.59 -8.59 5.83
N GLY A 77 10.35 -8.92 5.45
CA GLY A 77 9.31 -7.98 5.06
C GLY A 77 9.34 -7.60 3.57
N LEU A 78 8.53 -6.59 3.21
CA LEU A 78 8.65 -5.89 1.93
C LEU A 78 10.13 -5.59 1.70
N ARG A 79 10.62 -5.81 0.49
CA ARG A 79 12.02 -5.51 0.10
C ARG A 79 13.08 -6.57 0.45
N SER A 80 12.74 -7.70 1.06
CA SER A 80 13.72 -8.78 1.35
C SER A 80 14.21 -9.55 0.11
N GLN A 81 13.50 -9.43 -1.02
CA GLN A 81 13.87 -10.07 -2.28
C GLN A 81 14.47 -9.06 -3.25
N ALA A 82 15.47 -9.50 -4.02
CA ALA A 82 15.92 -8.75 -5.18
C ALA A 82 14.75 -8.59 -6.17
N ARG A 83 14.52 -7.36 -6.64
CA ARG A 83 13.44 -7.04 -7.61
C ARG A 83 12.05 -7.48 -7.12
N HIS A 84 11.71 -7.11 -5.90
CA HIS A 84 10.47 -7.42 -5.23
C HIS A 84 9.26 -6.86 -6.01
N LYS A 85 8.26 -7.69 -6.31
CA LYS A 85 7.05 -7.23 -6.98
C LYS A 85 6.20 -6.39 -6.02
N VAL A 86 5.76 -5.23 -6.48
CA VAL A 86 4.94 -4.29 -5.70
C VAL A 86 3.78 -3.79 -6.55
N VAL A 87 2.75 -3.28 -5.87
CA VAL A 87 1.73 -2.42 -6.46
C VAL A 87 2.11 -0.98 -6.21
N VAL A 88 2.13 -0.19 -7.28
CA VAL A 88 2.42 1.24 -7.26
C VAL A 88 1.10 1.98 -7.39
N LYS A 89 0.70 2.69 -6.32
CA LYS A 89 -0.51 3.49 -6.28
C LYS A 89 -0.20 4.98 -6.42
N GLN A 90 -0.95 5.64 -7.29
CA GLN A 90 -0.86 7.08 -7.52
C GLN A 90 -2.24 7.73 -7.43
N PRO A 91 -2.39 8.86 -6.71
CA PRO A 91 -3.62 9.64 -6.74
C PRO A 91 -3.88 10.19 -8.14
N PHE A 92 -5.16 10.29 -8.51
CA PHE A 92 -5.55 10.95 -9.74
C PHE A 92 -6.87 11.70 -9.56
N TYR A 93 -7.16 12.59 -10.51
CA TYR A 93 -8.49 13.16 -10.67
C TYR A 93 -9.03 12.87 -12.06
N ARG A 94 -10.37 12.89 -12.17
CA ARG A 94 -11.06 12.65 -13.43
C ARG A 94 -11.21 13.98 -14.18
N VAL A 95 -10.77 13.99 -15.42
CA VAL A 95 -10.96 15.10 -16.36
C VAL A 95 -12.05 14.70 -17.34
N TYR A 96 -13.26 15.20 -17.10
CA TYR A 96 -14.40 14.98 -17.99
C TYR A 96 -14.32 15.90 -19.20
N SER A 97 -14.81 15.41 -20.34
CA SER A 97 -14.91 16.20 -21.57
C SER A 97 -15.93 17.34 -21.44
N ASP A 98 -17.02 17.09 -20.71
CA ASP A 98 -17.99 18.10 -20.27
C ASP A 98 -17.89 18.29 -18.75
N ALA A 99 -17.31 19.42 -18.33
CA ALA A 99 -17.12 19.75 -16.92
C ALA A 99 -18.44 20.06 -16.19
N ALA A 100 -19.51 20.42 -16.90
CA ALA A 100 -20.77 20.83 -16.28
C ALA A 100 -21.58 19.64 -15.75
N THR A 101 -21.59 18.53 -16.50
CA THR A 101 -22.38 17.34 -16.13
C THR A 101 -21.57 16.29 -15.37
N GLN A 102 -20.22 16.37 -15.40
CA GLN A 102 -19.30 15.34 -14.87
C GLN A 102 -19.72 13.91 -15.26
N SER A 103 -20.27 13.78 -16.47
CA SER A 103 -20.84 12.54 -16.97
C SER A 103 -20.12 12.11 -18.25
N GLY A 104 -20.06 10.80 -18.49
CA GLY A 104 -19.42 10.23 -19.69
C GLY A 104 -17.92 9.95 -19.53
N PRO A 105 -17.20 9.72 -20.65
CA PRO A 105 -15.81 9.30 -20.63
C PRO A 105 -14.92 10.41 -20.03
N TYR A 106 -13.99 9.99 -19.17
CA TYR A 106 -13.01 10.87 -18.55
C TYR A 106 -11.58 10.43 -18.88
N LYS A 107 -10.66 11.39 -18.79
CA LYS A 107 -9.21 11.15 -18.79
C LYS A 107 -8.69 11.20 -17.36
N ILE A 108 -7.62 10.46 -17.10
CA ILE A 108 -6.92 10.47 -15.81
C ILE A 108 -5.96 11.66 -15.81
N GLY A 109 -6.18 12.62 -14.91
CA GLY A 109 -5.27 13.73 -14.64
C GLY A 109 -4.41 13.46 -13.41
N GLN A 110 -3.16 13.93 -13.43
CA GLN A 110 -2.22 13.83 -12.31
C GLN A 110 -2.17 15.12 -11.51
N TYR A 111 -2.08 14.98 -10.18
CA TYR A 111 -1.95 16.12 -9.28
C TYR A 111 -0.54 16.72 -9.34
N SER A 112 -0.39 17.91 -8.74
CA SER A 112 0.93 18.46 -8.47
C SER A 112 1.64 17.61 -7.40
N LEU A 113 2.98 17.60 -7.40
CA LEU A 113 3.77 16.88 -6.37
C LEU A 113 3.35 17.27 -4.94
N ALA A 114 3.08 18.56 -4.70
CA ALA A 114 2.69 19.05 -3.38
C ALA A 114 1.33 18.46 -2.95
N ASP A 115 0.40 18.28 -3.87
CA ASP A 115 -0.91 17.69 -3.61
C ASP A 115 -0.84 16.16 -3.49
N ASP A 116 -0.01 15.50 -4.31
CA ASP A 116 0.24 14.07 -4.20
C ASP A 116 0.86 13.72 -2.85
N ILE A 117 1.87 14.49 -2.40
CA ILE A 117 2.48 14.30 -1.07
C ILE A 117 1.40 14.41 0.02
N LYS A 118 0.57 15.45 0.00
CA LYS A 118 -0.50 15.62 1.01
C LYS A 118 -1.45 14.43 1.01
N LYS A 119 -1.91 13.99 -0.17
CA LYS A 119 -2.87 12.88 -0.30
C LYS A 119 -2.27 11.56 0.17
N LEU A 120 -1.08 11.22 -0.32
CA LEU A 120 -0.43 9.97 0.03
C LEU A 120 0.05 9.93 1.49
N PHE A 121 0.36 11.07 2.09
CA PHE A 121 0.67 11.13 3.51
C PHE A 121 -0.55 10.86 4.39
N VAL A 122 -1.74 11.34 3.98
CA VAL A 122 -3.00 10.97 4.65
C VAL A 122 -3.23 9.47 4.55
N GLU A 123 -3.09 8.89 3.36
CA GLU A 123 -3.25 7.44 3.12
C GLU A 123 -2.25 6.61 3.95
N ALA A 124 -0.98 7.05 4.00
CA ALA A 124 0.04 6.38 4.81
C ALA A 124 -0.28 6.44 6.31
N ASN A 125 -0.82 7.56 6.80
CA ASN A 125 -1.29 7.68 8.18
C ASN A 125 -2.50 6.78 8.46
N VAL A 126 -3.45 6.70 7.54
CA VAL A 126 -4.60 5.78 7.68
C VAL A 126 -4.11 4.34 7.83
N LEU A 127 -3.25 3.87 6.91
CA LEU A 127 -2.64 2.54 7.00
C LEU A 127 -1.83 2.33 8.29
N PHE A 128 -1.11 3.36 8.75
CA PHE A 128 -0.36 3.31 10.01
C PHE A 128 -1.29 3.05 11.21
N TRP A 129 -2.35 3.83 11.35
CA TRP A 129 -3.34 3.68 12.42
C TRP A 129 -4.10 2.36 12.32
N GLU A 130 -4.48 1.94 11.11
CA GLU A 130 -5.17 0.68 10.86
C GLU A 130 -4.34 -0.53 11.27
N LYS A 131 -3.05 -0.56 10.92
CA LYS A 131 -2.11 -1.61 11.36
C LYS A 131 -2.04 -1.68 12.89
N SER A 132 -1.98 -0.54 13.57
CA SER A 132 -1.95 -0.46 15.04
C SER A 132 -3.25 -0.94 15.69
N LEU A 133 -4.40 -0.59 15.11
CA LEU A 133 -5.72 -1.04 15.60
C LEU A 133 -5.89 -2.55 15.43
N LEU A 134 -5.45 -3.11 14.29
CA LEU A 134 -5.48 -4.55 14.06
C LEU A 134 -4.57 -5.29 15.04
N GLN A 135 -3.38 -4.76 15.30
CA GLN A 135 -2.46 -5.32 16.31
C GLN A 135 -3.09 -5.34 17.71
N LEU A 136 -3.75 -4.24 18.12
CA LEU A 136 -4.48 -4.20 19.39
C LEU A 136 -5.57 -5.28 19.42
N THR A 137 -6.31 -5.44 18.33
CA THR A 137 -7.39 -6.43 18.21
C THR A 137 -6.87 -7.84 18.45
N TYR A 138 -5.77 -8.24 17.80
CA TYR A 138 -5.16 -9.55 18.03
C TYR A 138 -4.55 -9.68 19.41
N THR A 139 -3.93 -8.63 19.95
CA THR A 139 -3.40 -8.63 21.32
C THR A 139 -4.51 -8.90 22.34
N PHE A 140 -5.69 -8.29 22.14
CA PHE A 140 -6.87 -8.54 22.96
C PHE A 140 -7.37 -9.98 22.82
N ILE A 141 -7.50 -10.48 21.58
CA ILE A 141 -7.92 -11.87 21.32
C ILE A 141 -6.96 -12.85 22.01
N ASP A 142 -5.65 -12.69 21.84
CA ASP A 142 -4.63 -13.56 22.43
C ASP A 142 -4.72 -13.55 23.96
N HIS A 143 -4.96 -12.39 24.57
CA HIS A 143 -5.17 -12.28 26.01
C HIS A 143 -6.42 -13.03 26.48
N CYS A 144 -7.54 -12.94 25.75
CA CYS A 144 -8.75 -13.69 26.05
C CYS A 144 -8.53 -15.20 25.92
N ILE A 145 -7.81 -15.65 24.89
CA ILE A 145 -7.46 -17.07 24.69
C ILE A 145 -6.60 -17.58 25.84
N ALA A 146 -5.55 -16.83 26.20
CA ALA A 146 -4.64 -17.20 27.28
C ALA A 146 -5.34 -17.26 28.65
N SER A 147 -6.40 -16.49 28.83
CA SER A 147 -7.21 -16.47 30.06
C SER A 147 -8.31 -17.54 30.09
N SER A 148 -8.50 -18.29 29.00
CA SER A 148 -9.54 -19.31 28.90
C SER A 148 -9.13 -20.60 29.63
N LEU A 149 -10.06 -21.19 30.38
CA LEU A 149 -9.87 -22.50 31.04
C LEU A 149 -9.95 -23.67 30.06
N THR A 150 -10.50 -23.45 28.86
CA THR A 150 -10.72 -24.48 27.85
C THR A 150 -10.13 -24.06 26.50
N PRO A 151 -9.54 -24.98 25.73
CA PRO A 151 -9.03 -24.69 24.40
C PRO A 151 -10.17 -24.30 23.44
N LEU A 152 -9.89 -23.40 22.49
CA LEU A 152 -10.86 -23.02 21.47
C LEU A 152 -11.18 -24.21 20.55
N PRO A 153 -12.46 -24.45 20.22
CA PRO A 153 -12.84 -25.52 19.29
C PRO A 153 -12.57 -25.16 17.81
N PHE A 154 -12.02 -23.98 17.53
CA PHE A 154 -11.69 -23.49 16.19
C PHE A 154 -10.42 -22.63 16.20
N SER A 155 -9.82 -22.46 15.04
CA SER A 155 -8.72 -21.52 14.84
C SER A 155 -9.26 -20.16 14.40
N ILE A 156 -8.74 -19.09 15.00
CA ILE A 156 -9.05 -17.73 14.56
C ILE A 156 -8.09 -17.38 13.41
N PRO A 157 -8.61 -16.99 12.23
CA PRO A 157 -7.74 -16.54 11.14
C PRO A 157 -6.94 -15.29 11.54
N CYS A 158 -5.64 -15.29 11.27
CA CYS A 158 -4.79 -14.11 11.44
C CYS A 158 -4.74 -13.32 10.13
N VAL A 159 -5.62 -12.33 10.02
CA VAL A 159 -5.63 -11.35 8.93
C VAL A 159 -4.54 -10.29 9.14
N CYS A 160 -4.02 -9.72 8.06
CA CYS A 160 -3.05 -8.64 8.11
C CYS A 160 -3.29 -7.60 7.01
N PHE A 161 -2.77 -6.39 7.21
CA PHE A 161 -2.60 -5.44 6.13
C PHE A 161 -1.33 -5.80 5.34
N VAL A 162 -1.35 -5.58 4.02
CA VAL A 162 -0.14 -5.68 3.20
C VAL A 162 0.95 -4.77 3.73
N GLU A 163 2.20 -5.17 3.55
CA GLU A 163 3.29 -4.25 3.80
C GLU A 163 3.24 -3.09 2.79
N ALA A 164 3.47 -1.88 3.30
CA ALA A 164 3.31 -0.66 2.52
C ALA A 164 4.36 0.39 2.88
N GLY A 165 4.57 1.35 2.00
CA GLY A 165 5.48 2.47 2.23
C GLY A 165 5.33 3.59 1.21
N LEU A 166 5.78 4.79 1.58
CA LEU A 166 5.91 5.89 0.63
C LEU A 166 7.26 5.85 -0.06
N ALA A 167 7.27 5.92 -1.38
CA ALA A 167 8.46 6.07 -2.20
C ALA A 167 8.51 7.48 -2.78
N LEU A 168 9.54 8.24 -2.41
CA LEU A 168 9.83 9.55 -3.00
C LEU A 168 10.84 9.35 -4.11
N SER A 169 10.50 9.74 -5.34
CA SER A 169 11.41 9.67 -6.48
C SER A 169 12.19 10.97 -6.65
N PHE A 170 13.48 10.81 -6.94
CA PHE A 170 14.42 11.88 -7.18
C PHE A 170 14.94 11.83 -8.60
N ALA A 171 15.06 12.99 -9.24
CA ALA A 171 15.59 13.07 -10.59
C ALA A 171 17.04 12.58 -10.59
N GLN A 172 17.38 11.66 -11.50
CA GLN A 172 18.77 11.32 -11.77
C GLN A 172 19.43 12.49 -12.50
N GLY A 173 19.93 13.47 -11.74
CA GLY A 173 20.92 14.39 -12.26
C GLY A 173 22.21 13.62 -12.51
N VAL A 174 22.65 13.57 -13.77
CA VAL A 174 24.01 13.13 -14.14
C VAL A 174 25.00 14.11 -13.53
N SER A 175 25.34 13.95 -12.25
CA SER A 175 26.43 14.69 -11.65
C SER A 175 27.16 13.79 -10.68
N LYS A 176 28.27 13.22 -11.18
CA LYS A 176 29.38 12.83 -10.32
C LYS A 176 29.74 14.08 -9.49
N VAL A 177 29.89 13.90 -8.18
CA VAL A 177 30.47 14.84 -7.22
C VAL A 177 29.49 15.87 -6.62
N THR A 178 29.40 15.84 -5.27
CA THR A 178 28.94 16.87 -4.30
C THR A 178 27.44 17.15 -4.06
N THR A 179 26.91 16.52 -2.99
CA THR A 179 26.16 17.13 -1.87
C THR A 179 25.02 18.12 -2.12
N LYS A 180 24.13 17.88 -3.09
CA LYS A 180 22.71 18.29 -2.96
C LYS A 180 21.83 17.15 -3.43
N ALA A 181 21.11 16.53 -2.50
CA ALA A 181 20.02 15.64 -2.86
C ALA A 181 19.12 16.39 -3.85
N GLY A 182 18.83 15.79 -5.01
CA GLY A 182 17.88 16.35 -5.96
C GLY A 182 16.55 16.63 -5.23
N SER A 183 15.75 17.57 -5.74
CA SER A 183 14.38 17.69 -5.24
C SER A 183 13.59 16.46 -5.69
N ALA A 184 12.77 15.92 -4.80
CA ALA A 184 11.82 14.88 -5.21
C ALA A 184 10.90 15.44 -6.30
N TRP A 185 10.53 14.62 -7.28
CA TRP A 185 9.67 15.04 -8.39
C TRP A 185 8.37 14.22 -8.47
N ALA A 186 8.35 13.04 -7.86
CA ALA A 186 7.16 12.20 -7.73
C ALA A 186 7.13 11.52 -6.36
N VAL A 187 5.94 11.13 -5.92
CA VAL A 187 5.72 10.29 -4.74
C VAL A 187 4.72 9.19 -5.07
N PHE A 188 4.96 8.00 -4.53
CA PHE A 188 4.15 6.82 -4.77
C PHE A 188 3.82 6.14 -3.45
N LEU A 189 2.63 5.55 -3.35
CA LEU A 189 2.33 4.57 -2.31
C LEU A 189 2.65 3.19 -2.88
N LEU A 190 3.59 2.49 -2.25
CA LEU A 190 3.96 1.14 -2.58
C LEU A 190 3.26 0.17 -1.63
N GLU A 191 2.67 -0.89 -2.17
CA GLU A 191 2.11 -2.00 -1.42
C GLU A 191 2.70 -3.32 -1.92
N GLU A 192 2.74 -4.33 -1.04
CA GLU A 192 3.04 -5.69 -1.44
C GLU A 192 2.02 -6.17 -2.49
N LEU A 193 2.52 -6.80 -3.55
CA LEU A 193 1.64 -7.46 -4.50
C LEU A 193 1.09 -8.75 -3.88
N ILE A 194 -0.20 -8.74 -3.56
CA ILE A 194 -0.95 -9.93 -3.13
C ILE A 194 -0.88 -10.97 -4.24
N ARG A 195 -0.35 -12.15 -3.91
CA ARG A 195 -0.35 -13.30 -4.80
C ARG A 195 -1.60 -14.13 -4.48
N GLY A 196 -2.52 -14.23 -5.43
CA GLY A 196 -3.75 -15.04 -5.31
C GLY A 196 -3.89 -16.02 -6.48
N SER A 197 -4.80 -16.99 -6.34
CA SER A 197 -5.34 -17.77 -7.45
C SER A 197 -6.05 -16.84 -8.45
N ASP A 198 -6.49 -17.36 -9.61
CA ASP A 198 -7.23 -16.62 -10.66
C ASP A 198 -8.56 -15.96 -10.19
N GLU A 199 -8.83 -15.95 -8.88
CA GLU A 199 -9.98 -15.30 -8.27
C GLU A 199 -9.77 -13.79 -8.16
N ALA A 200 -10.81 -13.03 -8.48
CA ALA A 200 -10.78 -11.58 -8.40
C ALA A 200 -10.65 -11.10 -6.94
N PHE A 201 -9.93 -10.00 -6.74
CA PHE A 201 -9.86 -9.30 -5.46
C PHE A 201 -11.28 -9.03 -4.92
N MET A 202 -11.54 -9.42 -3.67
CA MET A 202 -12.86 -9.31 -3.04
C MET A 202 -12.85 -8.27 -1.93
N LYS A 203 -13.81 -7.34 -1.98
CA LYS A 203 -14.09 -6.40 -0.90
C LYS A 203 -15.11 -7.01 0.06
N PHE A 204 -14.71 -7.22 1.31
CA PHE A 204 -15.57 -7.87 2.32
C PHE A 204 -16.59 -6.92 2.96
N ILE A 205 -16.21 -5.67 3.21
CA ILE A 205 -17.06 -4.65 3.85
C ILE A 205 -17.07 -3.41 2.95
N HIS A 206 -18.25 -2.88 2.68
CA HIS A 206 -18.40 -1.69 1.84
C HIS A 206 -18.35 -0.41 2.70
N ASN A 207 -17.80 0.68 2.19
CA ASN A 207 -17.64 1.91 3.00
C ASN A 207 -19.00 2.53 3.41
N MET A 208 -20.07 2.18 2.69
CA MET A 208 -21.44 2.64 2.98
C MET A 208 -22.28 1.61 3.73
N ASP A 209 -21.75 0.41 3.96
CA ASP A 209 -22.48 -0.67 4.62
C ASP A 209 -21.51 -1.57 5.42
N SER A 210 -21.68 -1.57 6.74
CA SER A 210 -20.89 -2.37 7.66
C SER A 210 -21.25 -3.85 7.64
N ASN A 211 -22.31 -4.26 6.92
CA ASN A 211 -22.66 -5.66 6.74
C ASN A 211 -21.66 -6.34 5.79
N PRO A 212 -20.96 -7.41 6.23
CA PRO A 212 -20.05 -8.14 5.36
C PRO A 212 -20.82 -8.74 4.18
N SER A 213 -20.28 -8.60 2.96
CA SER A 213 -20.96 -9.01 1.74
C SER A 213 -21.13 -10.54 1.57
N TYR A 214 -20.62 -11.35 2.50
CA TYR A 214 -20.78 -12.81 2.48
C TYR A 214 -20.77 -13.43 3.90
N LEU A 215 -21.94 -13.75 4.44
CA LEU A 215 -22.07 -14.61 5.63
C LEU A 215 -22.18 -16.11 5.27
N GLU A 216 -22.45 -16.47 4.01
CA GLU A 216 -22.63 -17.87 3.59
C GLU A 216 -21.33 -18.58 3.17
N SER A 217 -20.34 -17.89 2.59
CA SER A 217 -19.11 -18.53 2.08
C SER A 217 -18.05 -18.83 3.14
N ILE A 218 -18.13 -18.20 4.32
CA ILE A 218 -17.20 -18.47 5.44
C ILE A 218 -17.38 -19.89 6.00
N ARG A 219 -18.57 -20.50 5.84
CA ARG A 219 -18.82 -21.90 6.25
C ARG A 219 -18.09 -22.93 5.37
N THR A 220 -17.63 -22.55 4.19
CA THR A 220 -16.89 -23.43 3.25
C THR A 220 -15.37 -23.23 3.27
N LEU A 221 -14.85 -22.29 4.06
CA LEU A 221 -13.41 -21.96 4.12
C LEU A 221 -12.58 -22.92 5.00
N HIS A 222 -12.89 -24.22 4.98
CA HIS A 222 -12.09 -25.26 5.66
C HIS A 222 -10.75 -25.59 4.95
N GLY A 223 -10.30 -24.79 3.98
CA GLY A 223 -9.14 -25.14 3.15
C GLY A 223 -8.25 -23.99 2.65
N LEU A 224 -8.51 -22.73 2.99
CA LEU A 224 -7.66 -21.62 2.52
C LEU A 224 -6.66 -21.18 3.59
N SER A 225 -5.38 -21.40 3.26
CA SER A 225 -4.22 -20.96 4.03
C SER A 225 -4.13 -19.43 4.09
N SER A 226 -4.31 -18.91 5.30
CA SER A 226 -3.44 -17.93 5.97
C SER A 226 -3.30 -16.49 5.47
N HIS A 227 -4.02 -16.00 4.47
CA HIS A 227 -3.87 -14.58 4.06
C HIS A 227 -5.20 -13.93 3.72
N PHE A 228 -5.91 -13.46 4.76
CA PHE A 228 -6.99 -12.49 4.58
C PHE A 228 -6.38 -11.09 4.63
N ILE A 229 -6.68 -10.30 3.60
CA ILE A 229 -6.12 -8.97 3.44
C ILE A 229 -7.27 -7.98 3.39
N ILE A 230 -7.25 -7.01 4.30
CA ILE A 230 -8.18 -5.88 4.31
C ILE A 230 -7.47 -4.75 3.57
N ILE A 231 -8.04 -4.25 2.47
CA ILE A 231 -7.55 -3.05 1.77
C ILE A 231 -8.73 -2.13 1.46
N TYR A 232 -8.51 -0.83 1.65
CA TYR A 232 -9.39 0.29 1.30
C TYR A 232 -9.27 0.75 -0.16
#